data_AF-A0A7V1MPE0-F1
#
_entry.id   AF-A0A7V1MPE0-F1
#
_cell.length_a   1.000
_cell.length_b   1.000
_cell.length_c   1.000
_cell.angle_alpha   90.00
_cell.angle_beta   90.00
_cell.angle_gamma   90.00
#
_symmetry.space_group_name_H-M   'P 1'
#
loop_
_entity.id
_entity.type
_entity.pdbx_description
1 polymer ?
#
loop_
_entity_poly.entity_id
_entity_poly.type
_entity_poly.pdbx_seq_one_letter_code
_entity_poly.pdbx_strand_id
1 'polypeptide(L)'
;MKYRVWQYLSLFFFSSFVVTQGNNTTSLPSGQPPYAPHFNVPINNFNNHQIYLDSKNITKNKNESTQTTMILLSIVPRLLDYAKSFDPQPYKQYTRQWLKKNKYKIIRYSILGCYVTIWLLLLSSHYYLNQPDSWSHWQAGIPFTELCTRPQQLLQQELIFDIQKRYINKQNPTDFMSPFVTFLNRINTEEKYVDRYLTMVNGINRLYLRRLFLINEKKIREIELHKQRLTFVKQVFLSWAAEF
;
A
#
# COMPACT_ATOMS: atom_id res chain seq x y z
N MET A 1 -6.59 24.41 -21.29
CA MET A 1 -5.76 23.77 -20.23
C MET A 1 -6.55 23.28 -18.99
N LYS A 2 -7.70 23.86 -18.62
CA LYS A 2 -8.47 23.48 -17.42
C LYS A 2 -9.04 22.03 -17.41
N TYR A 3 -9.29 21.42 -18.58
CA TYR A 3 -9.90 20.09 -18.66
C TYR A 3 -8.94 18.91 -18.42
N ARG A 4 -7.63 19.09 -18.64
CA ARG A 4 -6.65 18.00 -18.44
C ARG A 4 -6.41 17.68 -16.96
N VAL A 5 -6.50 18.68 -16.08
CA VAL A 5 -6.32 18.48 -14.62
C VAL A 5 -7.43 17.60 -14.04
N TRP A 6 -8.66 17.70 -14.57
CA TRP A 6 -9.79 16.88 -14.13
C TRP A 6 -9.66 15.40 -14.51
N GLN A 7 -9.03 15.08 -15.64
CA GLN A 7 -8.80 13.68 -16.06
C GLN A 7 -7.75 12.96 -15.20
N TYR A 8 -6.71 13.66 -14.74
CA TYR A 8 -5.73 13.08 -13.83
C TYR A 8 -6.26 12.93 -12.40
N LEU A 9 -7.11 13.86 -11.95
CA LEU A 9 -7.79 13.73 -10.65
C LEU A 9 -8.75 12.55 -10.64
N SER A 10 -9.57 12.35 -11.69
CA SER A 10 -10.52 11.24 -11.72
C SER A 10 -9.85 9.86 -11.68
N LEU A 11 -8.74 9.66 -12.40
CA LEU A 11 -7.99 8.40 -12.38
C LEU A 11 -7.38 8.10 -11.00
N PHE A 12 -7.00 9.13 -10.23
CA PHE A 12 -6.46 8.96 -8.88
C PHE A 12 -7.55 8.57 -7.85
N PHE A 13 -8.80 9.00 -8.05
CA PHE A 13 -9.91 8.66 -7.15
C PHE A 13 -10.48 7.25 -7.37
N PHE A 14 -10.41 6.71 -8.60
CA PHE A 14 -10.99 5.39 -8.89
C PHE A 14 -10.20 4.21 -8.28
N SER A 15 -8.90 4.34 -8.06
CA SER A 15 -8.09 3.25 -7.46
C SER A 15 -8.30 3.11 -5.94
N SER A 16 -8.69 4.19 -5.25
CA SER A 16 -8.85 4.19 -3.78
C SER A 16 -10.26 3.76 -3.31
N PHE A 17 -11.25 3.75 -4.21
CA PHE A 17 -12.65 3.46 -3.85
C PHE A 17 -12.98 1.96 -3.76
N VAL A 18 -12.08 1.08 -4.23
CA VAL A 18 -12.34 -0.38 -4.26
C VAL A 18 -12.05 -1.06 -2.91
N VAL A 19 -11.40 -0.40 -1.95
CA VAL A 19 -10.87 -1.07 -0.74
C VAL A 19 -11.69 -0.84 0.55
N THR A 20 -12.73 0.01 0.55
CA THR A 20 -13.46 0.38 1.79
C THR A 20 -14.98 0.24 1.71
N GLN A 21 -15.47 -0.89 1.20
CA GLN A 21 -16.85 -1.34 1.45
C GLN A 21 -16.81 -2.57 2.36
N GLY A 22 -16.52 -2.34 3.65
CA GLY A 22 -16.64 -3.32 4.72
C GLY A 22 -17.20 -2.63 5.96
N ASN A 23 -18.45 -2.94 6.28
CA ASN A 23 -19.12 -2.72 7.58
C ASN A 23 -19.46 -1.27 7.95
N ASN A 24 -20.56 -0.74 7.41
CA ASN A 24 -21.38 0.25 8.10
C ASN A 24 -22.86 0.01 7.77
N THR A 25 -23.54 -0.77 8.61
CA THR A 25 -25.00 -0.94 8.60
C THR A 25 -25.66 0.35 9.06
N THR A 26 -25.87 1.27 8.12
CA THR A 26 -26.74 2.43 8.34
C THR A 26 -28.18 1.96 8.14
N SER A 27 -29.00 2.02 9.18
CA SER A 27 -30.43 1.71 9.13
C SER A 27 -31.12 2.47 7.99
N LEU A 28 -31.73 1.72 7.07
CA LEU A 28 -32.48 2.24 5.92
C LEU A 28 -33.68 3.10 6.39
N PRO A 29 -33.98 4.22 5.70
CA PRO A 29 -35.26 4.91 5.87
C PRO A 29 -36.39 3.97 5.42
N SER A 30 -37.49 3.95 6.18
CA SER A 30 -38.65 3.07 6.06
C SER A 30 -39.52 3.30 4.82
N GLY A 31 -38.92 3.31 3.64
CA GLY A 31 -39.63 3.04 2.39
C GLY A 31 -39.56 1.53 2.16
N GLN A 32 -40.71 0.85 2.18
CA GLN A 32 -40.79 -0.58 1.90
C GLN A 32 -40.01 -0.88 0.60
N PRO A 33 -38.97 -1.73 0.64
CA PRO A 33 -38.39 -2.22 -0.60
C PRO A 33 -39.48 -2.99 -1.35
N PRO A 34 -39.52 -2.92 -2.70
CA PRO A 34 -40.39 -3.80 -3.48
C PRO A 34 -40.10 -5.24 -3.05
N TYR A 35 -41.16 -5.96 -2.68
CA TYR A 35 -41.14 -7.32 -2.16
C TYR A 35 -40.03 -8.14 -2.81
N ALA A 36 -39.00 -8.47 -2.04
CA ALA A 36 -38.05 -9.49 -2.46
C ALA A 36 -38.86 -10.77 -2.67
N PRO A 37 -38.72 -11.46 -3.80
CA PRO A 37 -39.41 -12.73 -4.01
C PRO A 37 -39.04 -13.67 -2.86
N HIS A 38 -40.03 -14.14 -2.11
CA HIS A 38 -39.85 -15.13 -1.06
C HIS A 38 -39.24 -16.38 -1.70
N PHE A 39 -37.93 -16.54 -1.54
CA PHE A 39 -37.19 -17.70 -2.01
C PHE A 39 -37.46 -18.83 -1.01
N ASN A 40 -38.59 -19.52 -1.19
CA ASN A 40 -38.80 -20.83 -0.57
C ASN A 40 -37.85 -21.82 -1.25
N VAL A 41 -36.58 -21.79 -0.87
CA VAL A 41 -35.73 -22.96 -1.06
C VAL A 41 -36.29 -24.00 -0.08
N PRO A 42 -36.81 -25.14 -0.54
CA PRO A 42 -37.03 -26.25 0.36
C PRO A 42 -35.66 -26.57 0.98
N ILE A 43 -35.51 -26.24 2.26
CA ILE A 43 -34.40 -26.70 3.08
C ILE A 43 -34.66 -28.19 3.28
N ASN A 44 -34.37 -28.98 2.25
CA ASN A 44 -34.29 -30.42 2.39
C ASN A 44 -33.11 -30.68 3.32
N ASN A 45 -33.43 -30.83 4.60
CA ASN A 45 -32.70 -31.54 5.65
C ASN A 45 -31.22 -31.80 5.29
N PHE A 46 -30.42 -30.73 5.26
CA PHE A 46 -28.98 -30.88 5.33
C PHE A 46 -28.70 -31.35 6.76
N ASN A 47 -28.65 -32.67 6.92
CA ASN A 47 -28.21 -33.30 8.15
C ASN A 47 -26.94 -32.61 8.62
N ASN A 48 -26.98 -32.05 9.82
CA ASN A 48 -25.86 -31.45 10.53
C ASN A 48 -24.73 -32.49 10.68
N HIS A 49 -23.89 -32.64 9.67
CA HIS A 49 -22.54 -33.12 9.87
C HIS A 49 -21.73 -31.92 10.35
N GLN A 50 -21.60 -31.81 11.66
CA GLN A 50 -20.56 -31.00 12.28
C GLN A 50 -19.22 -31.52 11.77
N ILE A 51 -18.62 -30.81 10.81
CA ILE A 51 -17.25 -31.05 10.38
C ILE A 51 -16.36 -30.56 11.51
N TYR A 52 -16.05 -31.45 12.44
CA TYR A 52 -15.01 -31.25 13.45
C TYR A 52 -13.66 -31.34 12.74
N LEU A 53 -13.08 -30.18 12.38
CA LEU A 53 -11.76 -30.11 11.78
C LEU A 53 -10.69 -30.37 12.86
N ASP A 54 -10.50 -31.64 13.22
CA ASP A 54 -9.33 -32.06 13.97
C ASP A 54 -8.12 -32.10 13.01
N SER A 55 -7.30 -31.05 13.08
CA SER A 55 -6.28 -30.72 12.08
C SER A 55 -4.97 -31.51 12.24
N LYS A 56 -4.96 -32.63 12.97
CA LYS A 56 -3.69 -33.23 13.40
C LYS A 56 -3.19 -34.49 12.71
N ASN A 57 -3.83 -35.00 11.64
CA ASN A 57 -3.27 -36.11 10.86
C ASN A 57 -3.61 -36.01 9.37
N ILE A 58 -2.83 -35.22 8.62
CA ILE A 58 -2.86 -35.25 7.15
C ILE A 58 -2.00 -36.43 6.67
N THR A 59 -2.56 -37.63 6.74
CA THR A 59 -2.07 -38.78 5.97
C THR A 59 -2.89 -38.86 4.69
N LYS A 60 -2.20 -38.81 3.55
CA LYS A 60 -2.71 -38.77 2.17
C LYS A 60 -3.82 -39.80 1.92
N ASN A 61 -5.09 -39.38 1.95
CA ASN A 61 -6.19 -40.18 1.43
C ASN A 61 -6.65 -39.59 0.09
N LYS A 62 -6.27 -40.24 -1.02
CA LYS A 62 -6.41 -39.74 -2.40
C LYS A 62 -7.85 -39.79 -2.94
N ASN A 63 -8.78 -40.34 -2.16
CA ASN A 63 -10.14 -40.70 -2.62
C ASN A 63 -11.24 -39.67 -2.23
N GLU A 64 -10.93 -38.64 -1.44
CA GLU A 64 -11.91 -37.61 -1.05
C GLU A 64 -12.04 -36.45 -2.07
N SER A 65 -11.15 -36.39 -3.06
CA SER A 65 -11.15 -35.32 -4.08
C SER A 65 -12.30 -35.44 -5.10
N THR A 66 -12.94 -36.62 -5.21
CA THR A 66 -13.99 -36.85 -6.22
C THR A 66 -15.39 -36.42 -5.75
N GLN A 67 -15.67 -36.41 -4.44
CA GLN A 67 -16.98 -35.99 -3.93
C GLN A 67 -17.14 -34.46 -3.87
N THR A 68 -16.07 -33.73 -3.54
CA THR A 68 -16.08 -32.25 -3.52
C THR A 68 -16.23 -31.65 -4.91
N THR A 69 -15.70 -32.30 -5.95
CA THR A 69 -15.84 -31.84 -7.34
C THR A 69 -17.26 -32.00 -7.88
N MET A 70 -17.99 -33.06 -7.51
CA MET A 70 -19.39 -33.23 -7.92
C MET A 70 -20.34 -32.20 -7.29
N ILE A 71 -20.13 -31.83 -6.02
CA ILE A 71 -20.94 -30.82 -5.35
C ILE A 71 -20.76 -29.45 -6.02
N LEU A 72 -19.51 -29.05 -6.29
CA LEU A 72 -19.21 -27.79 -6.99
C LEU A 72 -19.82 -27.73 -8.39
N LEU A 73 -19.79 -28.83 -9.14
CA LEU A 73 -20.38 -28.90 -10.49
C LEU A 73 -21.90 -28.68 -10.49
N SER A 74 -22.61 -29.04 -9.42
CA SER A 74 -24.06 -28.85 -9.32
C SER A 74 -24.49 -27.43 -8.90
N ILE A 75 -23.62 -26.71 -8.18
CA ILE A 75 -23.90 -25.37 -7.65
C ILE A 75 -23.64 -24.29 -8.71
N VAL A 76 -22.58 -24.45 -9.51
CA VAL A 76 -22.18 -23.48 -10.54
C VAL A 76 -23.30 -23.13 -11.53
N PRO A 77 -24.04 -24.08 -12.15
CA PRO A 77 -25.09 -23.72 -13.10
C PRO A 77 -26.24 -22.97 -12.43
N ARG A 78 -26.59 -23.29 -11.18
CA ARG A 78 -27.63 -22.59 -10.42
C ARG A 78 -27.25 -21.16 -10.08
N LEU A 79 -25.98 -20.93 -9.72
CA LEU A 79 -25.46 -19.57 -9.52
C LEU A 79 -25.44 -18.78 -10.82
N LEU A 80 -25.12 -19.42 -11.93
CA LEU A 80 -25.08 -18.80 -13.26
C LEU A 80 -26.48 -18.45 -13.76
N ASP A 81 -27.46 -19.33 -13.57
CA ASP A 81 -28.86 -19.08 -13.91
C ASP A 81 -29.46 -18.00 -13.00
N TYR A 82 -29.11 -18.00 -11.72
CA TYR A 82 -29.49 -16.93 -10.80
C TYR A 82 -28.90 -15.58 -11.24
N ALA A 83 -27.61 -15.54 -11.56
CA ALA A 83 -26.94 -14.33 -12.06
C ALA A 83 -27.54 -13.82 -13.38
N LYS A 84 -28.01 -14.71 -14.27
CA LYS A 84 -28.72 -14.36 -15.51
C LYS A 84 -30.14 -13.85 -15.25
N SER A 85 -30.84 -14.42 -14.26
CA SER A 85 -32.21 -14.03 -13.89
C SER A 85 -32.29 -12.74 -13.06
N PHE A 86 -31.17 -12.30 -12.49
CA PHE A 86 -31.09 -11.09 -11.70
C PHE A 86 -31.23 -9.86 -12.61
N ASP A 87 -32.43 -9.25 -12.64
CA ASP A 87 -32.66 -7.98 -13.34
C ASP A 87 -31.98 -6.83 -12.58
N PRO A 88 -30.93 -6.19 -13.14
CA PRO A 88 -30.24 -5.10 -12.47
C PRO A 88 -31.01 -3.76 -12.55
N GLN A 89 -32.11 -3.66 -13.30
CA GLN A 89 -32.84 -2.40 -13.51
C GLN A 89 -33.33 -1.71 -12.23
N PRO A 90 -34.04 -2.37 -11.29
CA PRO A 90 -34.51 -1.72 -10.07
C PRO A 90 -33.35 -1.21 -9.20
N TYR A 91 -32.24 -1.97 -9.12
CA TYR A 91 -31.05 -1.57 -8.39
C TYR A 91 -30.35 -0.36 -9.03
N LYS A 92 -30.29 -0.31 -10.37
CA LYS A 92 -29.76 0.85 -11.11
C LYS A 92 -30.58 2.12 -10.85
N GLN A 93 -31.90 2.03 -10.83
CA GLN A 93 -32.75 3.19 -10.54
C GLN A 93 -32.59 3.66 -9.10
N TYR A 94 -32.57 2.73 -8.13
CA TYR A 94 -32.37 3.03 -6.72
C TYR A 94 -31.01 3.69 -6.46
N THR A 95 -29.91 3.10 -6.96
CA THR A 95 -28.55 3.66 -6.81
C THR A 95 -28.45 5.04 -7.47
N ARG A 96 -29.05 5.25 -8.65
CA ARG A 96 -29.06 6.57 -9.31
C ARG A 96 -29.80 7.62 -8.49
N GLN A 97 -30.97 7.28 -7.91
CA GLN A 97 -31.71 8.19 -7.04
C GLN A 97 -30.94 8.49 -5.75
N TRP A 98 -30.34 7.47 -5.14
CA TRP A 98 -29.50 7.61 -3.94
C TRP A 98 -28.27 8.48 -4.20
N LEU A 99 -27.57 8.29 -5.32
CA LEU A 99 -26.43 9.12 -5.73
C LEU A 99 -26.86 10.58 -5.93
N LYS A 100 -27.99 10.82 -6.60
CA LYS A 100 -28.53 12.17 -6.78
C LYS A 100 -28.82 12.86 -5.45
N LYS A 101 -29.40 12.13 -4.49
CA LYS A 101 -29.72 12.62 -3.14
C LYS A 101 -28.47 12.90 -2.31
N ASN A 102 -27.43 12.08 -2.44
CA ASN A 102 -26.23 12.12 -1.58
C ASN A 102 -24.98 12.70 -2.26
N LYS A 103 -25.07 13.26 -3.48
CA LYS A 103 -23.90 13.71 -4.27
C LYS A 103 -22.92 14.60 -3.50
N TYR A 104 -23.42 15.56 -2.71
CA TYR A 104 -22.56 16.46 -1.93
C TYR A 104 -21.87 15.78 -0.75
N LYS A 105 -22.54 14.81 -0.12
CA LYS A 105 -21.93 14.01 0.96
C LYS A 105 -20.78 13.19 0.40
N ILE A 106 -20.99 12.53 -0.73
CA ILE A 106 -19.95 11.75 -1.42
C ILE A 106 -18.76 12.65 -1.77
N ILE A 107 -18.99 13.82 -2.38
CA ILE A 107 -17.91 14.76 -2.70
C ILE A 107 -17.12 15.17 -1.45
N ARG A 108 -17.79 15.52 -0.35
CA ARG A 108 -17.13 15.90 0.91
C ARG A 108 -16.28 14.76 1.48
N TYR A 109 -16.82 13.55 1.54
CA TYR A 109 -16.09 12.39 2.05
C TYR A 109 -14.92 12.00 1.12
N SER A 110 -15.08 12.12 -0.20
CA SER A 110 -13.99 11.88 -1.15
C SER A 110 -12.86 12.90 -0.98
N ILE A 111 -13.18 14.18 -0.82
CA ILE A 111 -12.16 15.22 -0.57
C ILE A 111 -11.44 14.97 0.75
N LEU A 112 -12.19 14.67 1.81
CA LEU A 112 -11.63 14.36 3.13
C LEU A 112 -10.73 13.12 3.07
N GLY A 113 -11.18 12.04 2.41
CA GLY A 113 -10.40 10.81 2.24
C GLY A 113 -9.11 11.03 1.46
N CYS A 114 -9.14 11.86 0.41
CA CYS A 114 -7.95 12.25 -0.34
C CYS A 114 -6.97 13.07 0.52
N TYR A 115 -7.49 14.04 1.28
CA TYR A 115 -6.70 14.84 2.21
C TYR A 115 -5.99 13.97 3.25
N VAL A 116 -6.73 13.10 3.93
CA VAL A 116 -6.19 12.19 4.95
C VAL A 116 -5.16 11.24 4.33
N THR A 117 -5.44 10.68 3.15
CA THR A 117 -4.50 9.78 2.46
C THR A 117 -3.17 10.48 2.14
N ILE A 118 -3.20 11.67 1.54
CA ILE A 118 -1.99 12.43 1.23
C ILE A 118 -1.23 12.79 2.51
N TRP A 119 -1.94 13.21 3.56
CA TRP A 119 -1.35 13.52 4.85
C TRP A 119 -0.63 12.31 5.47
N LEU A 120 -1.27 11.14 5.49
CA LEU A 120 -0.67 9.90 5.98
C LEU A 120 0.53 9.46 5.15
N LEU A 121 0.51 9.68 3.83
CA LEU A 121 1.65 9.40 2.96
C LEU A 121 2.84 10.33 3.23
N LEU A 122 2.60 11.62 3.45
CA LEU A 122 3.65 12.56 3.86
C LEU A 122 4.21 12.20 5.24
N LEU A 123 3.34 11.91 6.21
CA LEU A 123 3.72 11.57 7.57
C LEU A 123 4.52 10.26 7.63
N SER A 124 4.07 9.22 6.94
CA SER A 124 4.77 7.93 6.88
C SER A 124 6.14 8.04 6.21
N SER A 125 6.26 8.84 5.13
CA SER A 125 7.56 9.06 4.48
C SER A 125 8.52 9.82 5.40
N HIS A 126 8.04 10.87 6.08
CA HIS A 126 8.86 11.62 7.03
C HIS A 126 9.28 10.77 8.23
N TYR A 127 8.35 9.98 8.79
CA TYR A 127 8.64 9.07 9.90
C TYR A 127 9.69 8.03 9.52
N TYR A 128 9.56 7.43 8.33
CA TYR A 128 10.52 6.44 7.84
C TYR A 128 11.93 7.04 7.65
N LEU A 129 12.02 8.26 7.10
CA LEU A 129 13.31 8.92 6.86
C LEU A 129 14.00 9.40 8.14
N ASN A 130 13.24 9.71 9.19
CA ASN A 130 13.77 10.14 10.49
C ASN A 130 14.19 8.99 11.40
N GLN A 131 14.19 7.74 10.92
CA GLN A 131 14.67 6.63 11.72
C GLN A 131 16.20 6.77 11.92
N PRO A 132 16.71 6.61 13.16
CA PRO A 132 18.13 6.74 13.44
C PRO A 132 18.98 5.70 12.69
N ASP A 133 18.37 4.56 12.35
CA ASP A 133 19.01 3.49 11.59
C ASP A 133 19.00 3.72 10.06
N SER A 134 18.42 4.81 9.56
CA SER A 134 18.43 5.15 8.13
C SER A 134 19.86 5.37 7.63
N TRP A 135 20.14 4.96 6.40
CA TRP A 135 21.43 5.23 5.75
C TRP A 135 21.63 6.71 5.42
N SER A 136 20.55 7.48 5.30
CA SER A 136 20.66 8.94 5.20
C SER A 136 21.26 9.58 6.46
N HIS A 137 21.18 8.90 7.62
CA HIS A 137 21.80 9.27 8.89
C HIS A 137 23.18 8.63 9.11
N TRP A 138 23.73 7.92 8.12
CA TRP A 138 25.10 7.43 8.22
C TRP A 138 26.06 8.60 8.43
N GLN A 139 26.90 8.52 9.48
CA GLN A 139 27.74 9.62 9.96
C GLN A 139 26.95 10.91 10.30
N ALA A 140 25.79 10.80 10.98
CA ALA A 140 24.91 11.94 11.29
C ALA A 140 25.58 13.10 12.04
N GLY A 141 26.65 12.83 12.81
CA GLY A 141 27.42 13.86 13.52
C GLY A 141 28.28 14.74 12.62
N ILE A 142 28.46 14.37 11.35
CA ILE A 142 29.34 15.04 10.40
C ILE A 142 28.48 15.79 9.36
N PRO A 143 28.73 17.09 9.13
CA PRO A 143 28.06 17.85 8.10
C PRO A 143 28.39 17.29 6.71
N PHE A 144 27.42 17.33 5.80
CA PHE A 144 27.56 16.72 4.46
C PHE A 144 28.76 17.27 3.68
N THR A 145 29.07 18.56 3.83
CA THR A 145 30.22 19.21 3.18
C THR A 145 31.56 18.62 3.64
N GLU A 146 31.70 18.27 4.92
CA GLU A 146 32.90 17.64 5.46
C GLU A 146 32.97 16.15 5.09
N LEU A 147 31.82 15.49 4.97
CA LEU A 147 31.78 14.13 4.46
C LEU A 147 32.35 14.05 3.03
N CYS A 148 32.07 15.05 2.18
CA CYS A 148 32.58 15.14 0.81
C CYS A 148 34.08 15.43 0.71
N THR A 149 34.73 15.95 1.75
CA THR A 149 36.19 16.24 1.73
C THR A 149 37.03 15.07 2.25
N ARG A 150 36.42 14.04 2.83
CA ARG A 150 37.13 12.87 3.33
C ARG A 150 37.70 12.03 2.18
N PRO A 151 38.90 11.42 2.35
CA PRO A 151 39.45 10.50 1.37
C PRO A 151 38.48 9.36 1.06
N GLN A 152 38.20 9.15 -0.23
CA GLN A 152 37.20 8.18 -0.69
C GLN A 152 37.50 6.75 -0.22
N GLN A 153 38.77 6.34 -0.19
CA GLN A 153 39.20 5.02 0.30
C GLN A 153 38.84 4.79 1.78
N LEU A 154 38.98 5.82 2.62
CA LEU A 154 38.60 5.71 4.03
C LEU A 154 37.09 5.59 4.18
N LEU A 155 36.31 6.37 3.42
CA LEU A 155 34.86 6.30 3.42
C LEU A 155 34.34 4.93 2.95
N GLN A 156 34.95 4.36 1.91
CA GLN A 156 34.61 3.02 1.44
C GLN A 156 34.83 1.99 2.55
N GLN A 157 36.00 1.99 3.19
CA GLN A 157 36.32 1.05 4.28
C GLN A 157 35.36 1.19 5.48
N GLU A 158 35.11 2.42 5.93
CA GLU A 158 34.14 2.70 7.00
C GLU A 158 32.73 2.22 6.63
N LEU A 159 32.27 2.51 5.41
CA LEU A 159 30.95 2.12 4.94
C LEU A 159 30.78 0.60 4.89
N ILE A 160 31.77 -0.11 4.36
CA ILE A 160 31.74 -1.58 4.26
C ILE A 160 31.73 -2.21 5.63
N PHE A 161 32.54 -1.71 6.56
CA PHE A 161 32.53 -2.15 7.95
C PHE A 161 31.16 -1.96 8.60
N ASP A 162 30.53 -0.78 8.43
CA ASP A 162 29.21 -0.49 8.99
C ASP A 162 28.10 -1.35 8.36
N ILE A 163 28.17 -1.61 7.05
CA ILE A 163 27.22 -2.50 6.35
C ILE A 163 27.29 -3.91 6.92
N GLN A 164 28.50 -4.46 7.04
CA GLN A 164 28.71 -5.78 7.60
C GLN A 164 28.21 -5.82 9.04
N LYS A 165 28.65 -4.87 9.88
CA LYS A 165 28.23 -4.76 11.28
C LYS A 165 26.70 -4.71 11.44
N ARG A 166 26.00 -3.98 10.57
CA ARG A 166 24.54 -3.80 10.65
C ARG A 166 23.75 -5.02 10.17
N TYR A 167 24.26 -5.76 9.18
CA TYR A 167 23.52 -6.83 8.52
C TYR A 167 24.16 -8.22 8.63
N ILE A 168 24.96 -8.47 9.68
CA ILE A 168 25.51 -9.81 9.96
C ILE A 168 24.39 -10.86 10.01
N ASN A 169 24.50 -11.86 9.14
CA ASN A 169 23.66 -13.04 9.17
C ASN A 169 24.16 -13.98 10.28
N LYS A 170 23.45 -14.00 11.42
CA LYS A 170 23.82 -14.82 12.58
C LYS A 170 23.74 -16.32 12.29
N GLN A 171 22.91 -16.73 11.32
CA GLN A 171 22.71 -18.12 10.94
C GLN A 171 23.79 -18.61 9.97
N ASN A 172 24.34 -17.71 9.15
CA ASN A 172 25.40 -18.03 8.19
C ASN A 172 26.46 -16.91 8.19
N PRO A 173 27.43 -16.91 9.12
CA PRO A 173 28.44 -15.87 9.22
C PRO A 173 29.44 -15.87 8.04
N THR A 174 29.52 -16.95 7.27
CA THR A 174 30.35 -17.03 6.06
C THR A 174 29.70 -16.36 4.85
N ASP A 175 28.42 -15.99 4.94
CA ASP A 175 27.72 -15.27 3.88
C ASP A 175 28.09 -13.78 3.90
N PHE A 176 29.15 -13.47 3.14
CA PHE A 176 29.64 -12.11 2.99
C PHE A 176 28.80 -11.25 2.04
N MET A 177 27.95 -11.85 1.19
CA MET A 177 27.22 -11.13 0.15
C MET A 177 25.86 -10.61 0.61
N SER A 178 25.14 -11.36 1.46
CA SER A 178 23.83 -10.94 1.97
C SER A 178 23.79 -9.55 2.62
N PRO A 179 24.80 -9.12 3.41
CA PRO A 179 24.84 -7.76 3.96
C PRO A 179 24.78 -6.67 2.88
N PHE A 180 25.54 -6.83 1.79
CA PHE A 180 25.60 -5.86 0.70
C PHE A 180 24.31 -5.81 -0.12
N VAL A 181 23.71 -6.97 -0.41
CA VAL A 181 22.40 -7.04 -1.08
C VAL A 181 21.31 -6.38 -0.22
N THR A 182 21.32 -6.65 1.09
CA THR A 182 20.38 -6.06 2.04
C THR A 182 20.55 -4.54 2.12
N PHE A 183 21.80 -4.08 2.19
CA PHE A 183 22.14 -2.66 2.15
C PHE A 183 21.60 -1.96 0.90
N LEU A 184 21.86 -2.50 -0.30
CA LEU A 184 21.43 -1.91 -1.55
C LEU A 184 19.90 -1.83 -1.64
N ASN A 185 19.20 -2.89 -1.21
CA ASN A 185 17.74 -2.90 -1.13
C ASN A 185 17.21 -1.83 -0.16
N ARG A 186 17.87 -1.63 0.98
CA ARG A 186 17.49 -0.63 1.98
C ARG A 186 17.71 0.79 1.48
N ILE A 187 18.86 1.10 0.87
CA ILE A 187 19.11 2.40 0.23
C ILE A 187 18.09 2.69 -0.86
N ASN A 188 17.84 1.75 -1.77
CA ASN A 188 16.88 1.94 -2.86
C ASN A 188 15.46 2.16 -2.31
N THR A 189 15.13 1.53 -1.18
CA THR A 189 13.85 1.75 -0.50
C THR A 189 13.79 3.16 0.09
N GLU A 190 14.82 3.60 0.81
CA GLU A 190 14.94 4.97 1.35
C GLU A 190 14.84 6.04 0.25
N GLU A 191 15.55 5.87 -0.88
CA GLU A 191 15.47 6.75 -2.05
C GLU A 191 14.03 6.88 -2.56
N LYS A 192 13.28 5.77 -2.67
CA LYS A 192 11.86 5.79 -3.07
C LYS A 192 10.99 6.60 -2.11
N TYR A 193 11.24 6.52 -0.80
CA TYR A 193 10.51 7.32 0.18
C TYR A 193 10.83 8.82 0.08
N VAL A 194 12.10 9.17 -0.13
CA VAL A 194 12.54 10.55 -0.38
C VAL A 194 11.88 11.10 -1.63
N ASP A 195 11.99 10.39 -2.76
CA ASP A 195 11.43 10.84 -4.04
C ASP A 195 9.92 10.96 -4.00
N ARG A 196 9.24 10.02 -3.32
CA ARG A 196 7.80 10.09 -3.10
C ARG A 196 7.42 11.34 -2.31
N TYR A 197 8.12 11.65 -1.23
CA TYR A 197 7.87 12.85 -0.43
C TYR A 197 8.05 14.12 -1.25
N LEU A 198 9.18 14.25 -1.95
CA LEU A 198 9.47 15.42 -2.80
C LEU A 198 8.47 15.56 -3.94
N THR A 199 8.07 14.46 -4.58
CA THR A 199 7.05 14.46 -5.65
C THR A 199 5.69 14.94 -5.12
N MET A 200 5.27 14.48 -3.95
CA MET A 200 4.02 14.90 -3.31
C MET A 200 4.05 16.40 -2.96
N VAL A 201 5.12 16.86 -2.33
CA VAL A 201 5.30 18.28 -1.99
C VAL A 201 5.28 19.15 -3.26
N ASN A 202 5.98 18.74 -4.31
CA ASN A 202 5.99 19.44 -5.59
C ASN A 202 4.60 19.48 -6.23
N GLY A 203 3.85 18.38 -6.16
CA GLY A 203 2.45 18.33 -6.59
C GLY A 203 1.57 19.31 -5.81
N ILE A 204 1.70 19.32 -4.48
CA ILE A 204 0.94 20.24 -3.60
C ILE A 204 1.29 21.70 -3.89
N ASN A 205 2.56 22.00 -4.11
CA ASN A 205 3.03 23.35 -4.46
C ASN A 205 2.49 23.80 -5.82
N ARG A 206 2.52 22.92 -6.84
CA ARG A 206 1.95 23.21 -8.17
C ARG A 206 0.44 23.46 -8.14
N LEU A 207 -0.27 22.82 -7.22
CA LEU A 207 -1.71 23.01 -7.02
C LEU A 207 -2.03 24.19 -6.08
N TYR A 208 -1.04 24.90 -5.56
CA TYR A 208 -1.19 25.98 -4.56
C TYR A 208 -1.91 25.53 -3.28
N LEU A 209 -1.88 24.23 -2.95
CA LEU A 209 -2.55 23.67 -1.76
C LEU A 209 -1.67 23.70 -0.50
N ARG A 210 -0.54 24.43 -0.54
CA ARG A 210 0.45 24.47 0.53
C ARG A 210 -0.13 24.88 1.89
N ARG A 211 -1.09 25.81 1.91
CA ARG A 211 -1.76 26.26 3.15
C ARG A 211 -2.60 25.15 3.80
N LEU A 212 -3.15 24.22 3.01
CA LEU A 212 -3.99 23.13 3.53
C LEU A 212 -3.16 22.00 4.16
N PHE A 213 -1.97 21.74 3.62
CA PHE A 213 -1.09 20.65 4.07
C PHE A 213 -0.02 21.09 5.08
N LEU A 214 -0.03 22.35 5.53
CA LEU A 214 0.91 22.90 6.52
C LEU A 214 2.39 22.52 6.26
N ILE A 215 2.81 22.58 4.98
CA ILE A 215 4.13 22.12 4.58
C ILE A 215 5.21 23.09 5.10
N ASN A 216 6.15 22.55 5.88
CA ASN A 216 7.28 23.28 6.44
C ASN A 216 8.51 23.20 5.52
N GLU A 217 9.04 24.35 5.09
CA GLU A 217 10.25 24.44 4.25
C GLU A 217 11.48 23.83 4.89
N LYS A 218 11.56 23.86 6.22
CA LYS A 218 12.67 23.21 6.93
C LYS A 218 12.66 21.70 6.67
N LYS A 219 11.48 21.07 6.74
CA LYS A 219 11.33 19.64 6.46
C LYS A 219 11.66 19.30 5.01
N ILE A 220 11.29 20.15 4.05
CA ILE A 220 11.64 19.95 2.64
C ILE A 220 13.17 19.94 2.49
N ARG A 221 13.85 20.95 3.04
CA ARG A 221 15.32 21.05 2.99
C ARG A 221 16.00 19.88 3.68
N GLU A 222 15.47 19.41 4.81
CA GLU A 222 15.93 18.19 5.47
C GLU A 222 15.81 16.96 4.54
N ILE A 223 14.66 16.75 3.89
CA ILE A 223 14.47 15.63 2.96
C ILE A 223 15.39 15.75 1.73
N GLU A 224 15.63 16.95 1.20
CA GLU A 224 16.59 17.19 0.12
C GLU A 224 18.02 16.85 0.55
N LEU A 225 18.41 17.20 1.77
CA LEU A 225 19.69 16.81 2.34
C LEU A 225 19.80 15.28 2.50
N HIS A 226 18.74 14.62 2.97
CA HIS A 226 18.69 13.15 3.02
C HIS A 226 18.91 12.53 1.64
N LYS A 227 18.32 13.12 0.58
CA LYS A 227 18.54 12.69 -0.81
C LYS A 227 20.01 12.77 -1.22
N GLN A 228 20.65 13.91 -0.94
CA GLN A 228 22.07 14.13 -1.26
C GLN A 228 22.96 13.14 -0.53
N ARG A 229 22.74 12.95 0.78
CA ARG A 229 23.49 11.98 1.60
C ARG A 229 23.31 10.55 1.09
N LEU A 230 22.08 10.12 0.79
CA LEU A 230 21.84 8.77 0.25
C LEU A 230 22.53 8.54 -1.09
N THR A 231 22.45 9.52 -1.99
CA THR A 231 23.11 9.46 -3.30
C THR A 231 24.62 9.31 -3.13
N PHE A 232 25.21 10.08 -2.22
CA PHE A 232 26.63 10.00 -1.90
C PHE A 232 27.03 8.63 -1.34
N VAL A 233 26.31 8.13 -0.33
CA VAL A 233 26.58 6.82 0.27
C VAL A 233 26.49 5.70 -0.78
N LYS A 234 25.50 5.77 -1.66
CA LYS A 234 25.35 4.83 -2.78
C LYS A 234 26.53 4.91 -3.74
N GLN A 235 27.00 6.11 -4.08
CA GLN A 235 28.16 6.31 -4.94
C GLN A 235 29.45 5.77 -4.31
N VAL A 236 29.68 6.00 -3.01
CA VAL A 236 30.83 5.44 -2.27
C VAL A 236 30.82 3.91 -2.35
N PHE A 237 29.67 3.29 -2.10
CA PHE A 237 29.51 1.84 -2.22
C PHE A 237 29.75 1.33 -3.65
N LEU A 238 29.15 1.98 -4.66
CA LEU A 238 29.31 1.56 -6.06
C LEU A 238 30.74 1.73 -6.55
N SER A 239 31.45 2.75 -6.09
CA SER A 239 32.88 2.94 -6.37
C SER A 239 33.70 1.80 -5.78
N TRP A 240 33.44 1.40 -4.54
CA TRP A 240 34.09 0.23 -3.94
C TRP A 240 33.78 -1.04 -4.74
N ALA A 241 32.50 -1.26 -5.09
CA ALA A 241 32.08 -2.44 -5.83
C ALA A 241 32.65 -2.52 -7.26
N ALA A 242 33.12 -1.41 -7.82
CA ALA A 242 33.77 -1.39 -9.13
C ALA A 242 35.26 -1.75 -9.08
N GLU A 243 35.89 -1.69 -7.90
CA GLU A 243 37.29 -2.04 -7.69
C GLU A 243 37.50 -3.55 -7.43
N PHE A 244 36.41 -4.29 -7.14
CA PHE A 244 36.38 -5.73 -6.85
C PHE A 244 35.71 -6.52 -7.98
#